data_AF-A0A538NV86-F1
#
_entry.id   AF-A0A538NV86-F1
#
_cell.length_a   1.000
_cell.length_b   1.000
_cell.length_c   1.000
_cell.angle_alpha   90.00
_cell.angle_beta   90.00
_cell.angle_gamma   90.00
#
_symmetry.space_group_name_H-M   'P 1'
#
loop_
_entity.id
_entity.type
_entity.pdbx_description
1 polymer ?
#
loop_
_entity_poly.entity_id
_entity_poly.type
_entity_poly.pdbx_seq_one_letter_code
_entity_poly.pdbx_strand_id
1 'polypeptide(L)'
;MSTACPQAHPYVQNAFGCTGQSSDVTGTSPEGINLDVIGYDLGNAPAPPPTDFNRDGHPDYLRFNASTGQTVIWYLNNNVLIGAASGPTLPAGWSLVGVADFNGDGKPDYLLYNPSTRQTAIWYMNNNVRIGSAWGPTLPRGWNVVAP
;
A
#
# COMPACT_ATOMS: atom_id res chain seq x y z
N MET A 1 22.03 -24.65 -12.76
CA MET A 1 20.80 -25.05 -12.05
C MET A 1 20.91 -24.52 -10.63
N SER A 2 20.02 -23.62 -10.21
CA SER A 2 19.93 -23.20 -8.81
C SER A 2 18.64 -23.78 -8.25
N THR A 3 18.76 -24.62 -7.23
CA THR A 3 17.62 -25.18 -6.50
C THR A 3 17.80 -25.02 -5.00
N ALA A 4 16.73 -24.46 -4.42
CA ALA A 4 16.25 -24.45 -3.03
C ALA A 4 17.02 -23.67 -1.94
N CYS A 5 16.41 -22.55 -1.54
CA CYS A 5 16.34 -22.11 -0.15
C CYS A 5 15.38 -23.06 0.60
N PRO A 6 15.78 -23.62 1.75
CA PRO A 6 15.10 -23.19 2.99
C PRO A 6 16.02 -23.28 4.23
N GLN A 7 15.79 -22.52 5.29
CA GLN A 7 15.98 -23.04 6.67
C GLN A 7 15.15 -22.25 7.69
N ALA A 8 14.45 -22.99 8.56
CA ALA A 8 13.60 -22.51 9.66
C ALA A 8 14.36 -22.19 10.96
N HIS A 9 15.70 -22.19 10.92
CA HIS A 9 16.57 -21.94 12.07
C HIS A 9 17.83 -21.19 11.59
N PRO A 10 18.09 -19.96 12.08
CA PRO A 10 19.25 -19.20 11.62
C PRO A 10 20.54 -19.77 12.22
N TYR A 11 21.40 -20.32 11.37
CA TYR A 11 22.82 -20.42 11.62
C TYR A 11 23.54 -19.48 10.66
N VAL A 12 24.62 -18.88 11.14
CA VAL A 12 25.44 -17.88 10.43
C VAL A 12 25.88 -18.47 9.09
N GLN A 13 25.25 -18.06 7.99
CA GLN A 13 25.66 -18.42 6.63
C GLN A 13 26.46 -17.27 6.05
N ASN A 14 27.65 -17.57 5.51
CA ASN A 14 28.41 -16.63 4.70
C ASN A 14 27.54 -16.20 3.50
N ALA A 15 27.01 -14.97 3.56
CA ALA A 15 26.12 -14.40 2.56
C ALA A 15 26.92 -13.93 1.33
N PHE A 16 27.44 -14.87 0.55
CA PHE A 16 27.88 -14.57 -0.82
C PHE A 16 26.81 -15.08 -1.78
N GLY A 17 25.80 -14.26 -2.14
CA GLY A 17 25.03 -14.59 -3.34
C GLY A 17 23.67 -13.95 -3.63
N CYS A 18 23.09 -13.12 -2.76
CA CYS A 18 21.78 -12.52 -3.07
C CYS A 18 21.92 -11.06 -3.53
N THR A 19 21.36 -10.74 -4.69
CA THR A 19 21.19 -9.36 -5.16
C THR A 19 20.31 -8.59 -4.17
N GLY A 20 20.82 -7.49 -3.60
CA GLY A 20 20.08 -6.61 -2.70
C GLY A 20 20.36 -6.79 -1.19
N GLN A 21 21.30 -7.66 -0.80
CA GLN A 21 21.76 -7.74 0.59
C GLN A 21 23.11 -7.00 0.76
N SER A 22 23.21 -6.13 1.77
CA SER A 22 24.44 -5.44 2.16
C SER A 22 24.70 -5.70 3.65
N SER A 23 25.95 -6.04 3.98
CA SER A 23 26.42 -6.07 5.37
C SER A 23 26.88 -4.67 5.77
N ASP A 24 26.31 -4.12 6.84
CA ASP A 24 26.59 -2.73 7.29
C ASP A 24 27.41 -2.69 8.60
N VAL A 25 27.80 -3.84 9.15
CA VAL A 25 28.61 -3.90 10.37
C VAL A 25 29.67 -4.97 10.25
N THR A 26 30.94 -4.57 10.12
CA THR A 26 32.07 -5.47 10.38
C THR A 26 32.53 -5.28 11.83
N GLY A 27 31.98 -6.08 12.74
CA GLY A 27 32.49 -6.20 14.11
C GLY A 27 33.26 -7.50 14.26
N THR A 28 34.58 -7.45 14.47
CA THR A 28 35.37 -8.62 14.83
C THR A 28 35.25 -8.89 16.32
N SER A 29 34.81 -10.09 16.72
CA SER A 29 35.05 -10.54 18.09
C SER A 29 36.56 -10.77 18.33
N PRO A 30 37.05 -10.78 19.58
CA PRO A 30 38.45 -11.12 19.89
C PRO A 30 38.89 -12.51 19.38
N GLU A 31 37.93 -13.37 19.01
CA GLU A 31 38.16 -14.71 18.46
C GLU A 31 38.12 -14.73 16.91
N GLY A 32 38.02 -13.57 16.26
CA GLY A 32 38.06 -13.48 14.78
C GLY A 32 36.77 -13.90 14.08
N ILE A 33 35.65 -13.97 14.80
CA ILE A 33 34.33 -14.26 14.21
C ILE A 33 33.74 -12.93 13.74
N ASN A 34 33.54 -12.78 12.43
CA ASN A 34 32.75 -11.68 11.86
C ASN A 34 31.27 -11.97 12.15
N LEU A 35 30.65 -11.16 13.01
CA LEU A 35 29.20 -11.11 13.12
C LEU A 35 28.68 -10.22 12.00
N ASP A 36 28.19 -10.83 10.92
CA ASP A 36 27.38 -10.13 9.94
C ASP A 36 25.96 -10.00 10.51
N VAL A 37 25.67 -8.82 11.06
CA VAL A 37 24.28 -8.46 11.37
C VAL A 37 23.63 -8.15 10.03
N ILE A 38 22.76 -9.04 9.55
CA ILE A 38 21.88 -8.75 8.41
C ILE A 38 20.89 -7.68 8.88
N GLY A 39 21.28 -6.41 8.70
CA GLY A 39 20.33 -5.32 8.64
C GLY A 39 19.50 -5.51 7.38
N TYR A 40 18.18 -5.68 7.51
CA TYR A 40 17.31 -5.36 6.40
C TYR A 40 17.25 -3.83 6.36
N ASP A 41 17.74 -3.25 5.27
CA ASP A 41 17.54 -1.82 5.03
C ASP A 41 16.04 -1.58 4.86
N LEU A 42 15.39 -1.19 5.96
CA LEU A 42 13.98 -0.79 5.98
C LEU A 42 13.69 0.37 5.02
N GLY A 43 14.72 1.09 4.56
CA GLY A 43 14.60 2.18 3.61
C GLY A 43 14.54 1.76 2.14
N ASN A 44 14.80 0.49 1.82
CA ASN A 44 14.87 -0.02 0.44
C ASN A 44 13.80 -1.06 0.07
N ALA A 45 12.77 -1.23 0.91
CA ALA A 45 11.59 -1.97 0.49
C ALA A 45 10.90 -1.23 -0.68
N PRO A 46 10.44 -1.93 -1.74
CA PRO A 46 9.63 -1.32 -2.77
C PRO A 46 8.45 -0.60 -2.12
N ALA A 47 8.13 0.61 -2.58
CA ALA A 47 6.94 1.30 -2.10
C ALA A 47 5.72 0.37 -2.30
N PRO A 48 4.82 0.23 -1.30
CA PRO A 48 3.66 -0.62 -1.45
C PRO A 48 2.84 -0.16 -2.66
N PRO A 49 2.20 -1.09 -3.39
CA PRO A 49 1.29 -0.71 -4.45
C PRO A 49 0.28 0.35 -3.97
N PRO A 50 -0.09 1.35 -4.78
CA PRO A 50 -1.05 2.38 -4.39
C PRO A 50 -2.42 1.84 -3.96
N THR A 51 -2.70 0.56 -4.20
CA THR A 51 -3.94 -0.12 -3.84
C THR A 51 -3.74 -1.26 -2.83
N ASP A 52 -2.57 -1.39 -2.19
CA ASP A 52 -2.34 -2.35 -1.11
C ASP A 52 -2.94 -1.79 0.20
N PHE A 53 -4.20 -2.16 0.51
CA PHE A 53 -4.95 -1.59 1.63
C PHE A 53 -4.58 -2.24 2.97
N ASN A 54 -4.17 -3.50 2.96
CA ASN A 54 -3.83 -4.27 4.15
C ASN A 54 -2.32 -4.33 4.44
N ARG A 55 -1.48 -3.80 3.55
CA ARG A 55 0.00 -3.77 3.61
C ARG A 55 0.63 -5.15 3.61
N ASP A 56 0.07 -6.09 2.86
CA ASP A 56 0.64 -7.42 2.69
C ASP A 56 1.63 -7.53 1.51
N GLY A 57 1.86 -6.42 0.79
CA GLY A 57 2.74 -6.34 -0.36
C GLY A 57 2.05 -6.70 -1.69
N HIS A 58 0.75 -6.99 -1.67
CA HIS A 58 -0.05 -7.27 -2.86
C HIS A 58 -1.09 -6.15 -3.10
N PRO A 59 -1.33 -5.76 -4.37
CA PRO A 59 -2.38 -4.81 -4.68
C PRO A 59 -3.75 -5.45 -4.47
N ASP A 60 -4.61 -4.76 -3.73
CA ASP A 60 -6.01 -5.14 -3.51
C ASP A 60 -6.95 -4.41 -4.49
N TYR A 61 -8.22 -4.83 -4.52
CA TYR A 61 -9.27 -4.14 -5.28
C TYR A 61 -10.13 -3.26 -4.37
N LEU A 62 -10.36 -2.03 -4.80
CA LEU A 62 -11.42 -1.18 -4.27
C LEU A 62 -12.63 -1.21 -5.19
N ARG A 63 -13.77 -1.66 -4.65
CA ARG A 63 -15.05 -1.69 -5.35
C ARG A 63 -15.93 -0.56 -4.84
N PHE A 64 -16.57 0.15 -5.77
CA PHE A 64 -17.54 1.20 -5.48
C PHE A 64 -18.86 0.88 -6.19
N ASN A 65 -19.96 0.92 -5.44
CA ASN A 65 -21.30 0.82 -6.00
C ASN A 65 -21.92 2.22 -6.14
N ALA A 66 -21.97 2.73 -7.37
CA ALA A 66 -22.46 4.07 -7.65
C ALA A 66 -23.96 4.28 -7.32
N SER A 67 -24.77 3.22 -7.22
CA SER A 67 -26.19 3.36 -6.87
C SER A 67 -26.43 3.45 -5.37
N THR A 68 -25.61 2.79 -4.55
CA THR A 68 -25.75 2.76 -3.09
C THR A 68 -24.72 3.62 -2.35
N GLY A 69 -23.67 4.07 -3.03
CA GLY A 69 -22.53 4.76 -2.43
C GLY A 69 -21.56 3.84 -1.68
N GLN A 70 -21.85 2.54 -1.60
CA GLN A 70 -21.05 1.61 -0.78
C GLN A 70 -19.67 1.35 -1.40
N THR A 71 -18.65 1.26 -0.55
CA THR A 71 -17.33 0.76 -0.93
C THR A 71 -17.04 -0.57 -0.25
N VAL A 72 -16.27 -1.42 -0.93
CA VAL A 72 -15.80 -2.71 -0.41
C VAL A 72 -14.36 -2.91 -0.89
N ILE A 73 -13.47 -3.26 0.02
CA ILE A 73 -12.12 -3.72 -0.30
C ILE A 73 -12.16 -5.22 -0.48
N TRP A 74 -11.55 -5.71 -1.54
CA TRP A 74 -11.31 -7.11 -1.83
C TRP A 74 -9.82 -7.37 -1.70
N TYR A 75 -9.45 -8.13 -0.67
CA TYR A 75 -8.06 -8.46 -0.41
C TYR A 75 -7.60 -9.55 -1.37
N LEU A 76 -6.44 -9.35 -1.98
CA LEU A 76 -5.95 -10.19 -3.07
C LEU A 76 -4.56 -10.72 -2.78
N ASN A 77 -4.36 -11.99 -3.11
CA ASN A 77 -3.01 -12.51 -3.38
C ASN A 77 -2.95 -12.82 -4.88
N ASN A 78 -2.28 -11.95 -5.63
CA ASN A 78 -2.33 -11.92 -7.09
C ASN A 78 -3.78 -11.79 -7.61
N ASN A 79 -4.28 -12.75 -8.38
CA ASN A 79 -5.65 -12.76 -8.90
C ASN A 79 -6.64 -13.54 -8.01
N VAL A 80 -6.22 -13.97 -6.82
CA VAL A 80 -7.03 -14.77 -5.90
C VAL A 80 -7.61 -13.88 -4.81
N LEU A 81 -8.94 -13.84 -4.72
CA LEU A 81 -9.66 -13.19 -3.61
C LEU A 81 -9.47 -13.99 -2.32
N ILE A 82 -8.83 -13.38 -1.33
CA ILE A 82 -8.53 -14.02 -0.04
C ILE A 82 -9.37 -13.46 1.11
N GLY A 83 -10.03 -12.33 0.91
CA GLY A 83 -10.93 -11.73 1.91
C GLY A 83 -11.61 -10.47 1.40
N ALA A 84 -12.49 -9.91 2.23
CA ALA A 84 -13.12 -8.63 1.93
C ALA A 84 -13.45 -7.86 3.19
N ALA A 85 -13.53 -6.54 3.08
CA ALA A 85 -14.00 -5.66 4.13
C ALA A 85 -14.89 -4.55 3.57
N SER A 86 -16.04 -4.32 4.21
CA SER A 86 -16.90 -3.19 3.88
C SER A 86 -16.25 -1.88 4.33
N GLY A 87 -16.20 -0.92 3.42
CA GLY A 87 -15.69 0.42 3.68
C GLY A 87 -16.81 1.43 4.01
N PRO A 88 -16.47 2.72 4.07
CA PRO A 88 -17.44 3.78 4.31
C PRO A 88 -18.37 3.97 3.10
N THR A 89 -19.64 4.23 3.36
CA THR A 89 -20.60 4.63 2.31
C THR A 89 -20.41 6.11 1.97
N LEU A 90 -20.26 6.42 0.69
CA LEU A 90 -20.19 7.79 0.19
C LEU A 90 -21.55 8.50 0.31
N PRO A 91 -21.57 9.80 0.61
CA PRO A 91 -22.80 10.59 0.54
C PRO A 91 -23.35 10.62 -0.88
N ALA A 92 -24.67 10.77 -1.01
CA ALA A 92 -25.33 10.86 -2.30
C ALA A 92 -24.70 11.96 -3.20
N GLY A 93 -24.54 11.66 -4.48
CA GLY A 93 -23.94 12.56 -5.47
C GLY A 93 -22.41 12.60 -5.49
N TRP A 94 -21.73 11.84 -4.61
CA TRP A 94 -20.29 11.67 -4.65
C TRP A 94 -19.91 10.35 -5.33
N SER A 95 -18.83 10.39 -6.12
CA SER A 95 -18.21 9.23 -6.73
C SER A 95 -16.81 9.05 -6.19
N LEU A 96 -16.40 7.79 -6.01
CA LEU A 96 -15.01 7.44 -5.85
C LEU A 96 -14.36 7.43 -7.25
N VAL A 97 -13.30 8.21 -7.43
CA VAL A 97 -12.66 8.40 -8.75
C VAL A 97 -11.16 8.08 -8.75
N GLY A 98 -10.58 7.78 -7.59
CA GLY A 98 -9.18 7.42 -7.49
C GLY A 98 -8.80 6.96 -6.10
N VAL A 99 -7.61 6.35 -6.03
CA VAL A 99 -6.97 5.89 -4.80
C VAL A 99 -5.49 6.23 -4.88
N ALA A 100 -4.94 6.82 -3.84
CA ALA A 100 -3.51 7.11 -3.69
C ALA A 100 -3.21 7.43 -2.23
N ASP A 101 -1.95 7.36 -1.80
CA ASP A 101 -1.53 7.89 -0.50
C ASP A 101 -1.43 9.43 -0.57
N PHE A 102 -2.48 10.14 -0.16
CA PHE A 102 -2.56 11.60 -0.28
C PHE A 102 -1.93 12.32 0.91
N ASN A 103 -1.84 11.67 2.07
CA ASN A 103 -1.28 12.25 3.30
C ASN A 103 0.16 11.79 3.60
N GLY A 104 0.72 10.86 2.83
CA GLY A 104 2.07 10.35 2.97
C GLY A 104 2.25 9.37 4.13
N ASP A 105 1.18 8.77 4.64
CA ASP A 105 1.24 7.85 5.78
C ASP A 105 1.52 6.39 5.36
N GLY A 106 1.64 6.14 4.06
CA GLY A 106 1.84 4.84 3.42
C GLY A 106 0.54 4.03 3.27
N LYS A 107 -0.65 4.66 3.35
CA LYS A 107 -1.95 3.98 3.21
C LYS A 107 -2.71 4.56 2.02
N PRO A 108 -3.39 3.71 1.24
CA PRO A 108 -4.24 4.21 0.17
C PRO A 108 -5.46 5.00 0.69
N ASP A 109 -5.54 6.28 0.33
CA ASP A 109 -6.66 7.19 0.61
C ASP A 109 -7.63 7.29 -0.59
N TYR A 110 -8.86 7.76 -0.37
CA TYR A 110 -9.86 7.88 -1.44
C TYR A 110 -9.90 9.30 -2.04
N LEU A 111 -9.86 9.38 -3.36
CA LEU A 111 -10.18 10.59 -4.11
C LEU A 111 -11.65 10.58 -4.53
N LEU A 112 -12.39 11.59 -4.09
CA LEU A 112 -13.82 11.73 -4.31
C LEU A 112 -14.13 12.93 -5.21
N TYR A 113 -15.16 12.78 -6.04
CA TYR A 113 -15.64 13.82 -6.93
C TYR A 113 -17.17 13.89 -6.93
N ASN A 114 -17.70 15.11 -6.80
CA ASN A 114 -19.11 15.38 -6.99
C ASN A 114 -19.33 16.07 -8.35
N PRO A 115 -19.88 15.38 -9.36
CA PRO A 115 -20.04 15.95 -10.71
C PRO A 115 -21.03 17.11 -10.77
N SER A 116 -21.99 17.20 -9.84
CA SER A 116 -22.98 18.27 -9.84
C SER A 116 -22.39 19.62 -9.40
N THR A 117 -21.48 19.59 -8.43
CA THR A 117 -20.81 20.80 -7.91
C THR A 117 -19.40 20.98 -8.48
N ARG A 118 -18.86 19.94 -9.12
CA ARG A 118 -17.44 19.80 -9.54
C ARG A 118 -16.45 19.82 -8.37
N GLN A 119 -16.94 19.61 -7.14
CA GLN A 119 -16.11 19.62 -5.95
C GLN A 119 -15.33 18.31 -5.82
N THR A 120 -14.06 18.40 -5.44
CA THR A 120 -13.25 17.25 -5.04
C THR A 120 -13.09 17.19 -3.52
N ALA A 121 -12.86 15.98 -3.00
CA ALA A 121 -12.51 15.76 -1.61
C ALA A 121 -11.59 14.55 -1.50
N ILE A 122 -10.80 14.51 -0.43
CA ILE A 122 -9.99 13.35 -0.04
C ILE A 122 -10.57 12.79 1.24
N TRP A 123 -10.74 11.48 1.30
CA TRP A 123 -10.96 10.77 2.57
C TRP A 123 -9.70 10.04 2.95
N TYR A 124 -9.18 10.36 4.13
CA TYR A 124 -8.03 9.67 4.69
C TYR A 124 -8.47 8.33 5.25
N MET A 125 -7.76 7.26 4.91
CA MET A 125 -8.18 5.90 5.17
C MET A 125 -7.12 5.13 5.97
N ASN A 126 -7.58 4.28 6.86
CA ASN A 126 -6.79 3.20 7.42
C ASN A 126 -7.49 1.89 7.12
N ASN A 127 -7.02 1.22 6.07
CA ASN A 127 -7.69 0.07 5.48
C ASN A 127 -9.15 0.42 5.11
N ASN A 128 -10.15 -0.32 5.60
CA ASN A 128 -11.57 -0.08 5.31
C ASN A 128 -12.21 1.03 6.16
N VAL A 129 -11.44 1.71 7.02
CA VAL A 129 -11.96 2.73 7.95
C VAL A 129 -11.53 4.12 7.52
N ARG A 130 -12.50 5.05 7.38
CA ARG A 130 -12.21 6.47 7.20
C ARG A 130 -11.74 7.07 8.52
N ILE A 131 -10.55 7.65 8.53
CA ILE A 131 -9.93 8.29 9.70
C ILE A 131 -9.95 9.82 9.62
N GLY A 132 -10.22 10.38 8.44
CA GLY A 132 -10.28 11.83 8.26
C GLY A 132 -10.78 12.25 6.88
N SER A 133 -10.72 13.55 6.59
CA SER A 133 -11.02 14.07 5.26
C SER A 133 -10.51 15.50 5.08
N ALA A 134 -10.30 15.88 3.82
CA ALA A 134 -10.03 17.25 3.41
C ALA A 134 -10.83 17.62 2.16
N TRP A 135 -11.19 18.89 2.04
CA TRP A 135 -11.74 19.44 0.80
C TRP A 135 -10.62 19.68 -0.20
N GLY A 136 -10.82 19.25 -1.44
CA GLY A 136 -9.94 19.59 -2.56
C GLY A 136 -10.43 20.82 -3.32
N PRO A 137 -9.83 21.13 -4.48
CA PRO A 137 -10.32 22.20 -5.34
C PRO A 137 -11.65 21.85 -6.03
N THR A 138 -12.39 22.88 -6.44
CA THR A 138 -13.50 22.72 -7.39
C THR A 138 -12.94 22.75 -8.82
N LEU A 139 -13.30 21.77 -9.66
CA LEU A 139 -12.84 21.73 -11.04
C LEU A 139 -13.56 22.77 -11.92
N PRO A 140 -12.85 23.40 -12.89
CA PRO A 140 -13.48 24.16 -13.95
C PRO A 140 -14.36 23.26 -14.84
N ARG A 141 -15.28 23.88 -15.58
CA ARG A 141 -16.12 23.14 -16.55
C ARG A 141 -15.25 22.48 -17.62
N GLY A 142 -15.62 21.26 -18.02
CA GLY A 142 -14.94 20.50 -19.07
C GLY A 142 -13.73 19.67 -18.60
N TRP A 143 -13.34 19.77 -17.32
CA TRP A 143 -12.24 18.98 -16.75
C TRP A 143 -12.77 17.80 -15.94
N ASN A 144 -12.03 16.69 -16.00
CA ASN A 144 -12.28 15.49 -15.21
C ASN A 144 -11.11 15.24 -14.27
N VAL A 145 -11.40 14.63 -13.12
CA VAL A 145 -10.37 14.05 -12.26
C VAL A 145 -9.85 12.79 -12.94
N VAL A 146 -8.53 12.65 -13.03
CA VAL A 146 -7.86 11.43 -13.49
C VAL A 146 -6.86 11.03 -12.42
N ALA A 147 -6.98 9.81 -11.90
CA ALA A 147 -5.94 9.21 -11.08
C ALA A 147 -4.93 8.53 -12.02
N PRO A 148 -3.61 8.73 -11.81
CA PRO A 148 -2.55 8.09 -12.59
C PRO A 148 -2.47 6.57 -12.37
#